data_AF-A0A0S3U4F6-F1
#
_entry.id   AF-A0A0S3U4F6-F1
#
_cell.length_a   1.000
_cell.length_b   1.000
_cell.length_c   1.000
_cell.angle_alpha   90.00
_cell.angle_beta   90.00
_cell.angle_gamma   90.00
#
_symmetry.space_group_name_H-M   'P 1'
#
loop_
_entity.id
_entity.type
_entity.pdbx_description
1 polymer ?
#
loop_
_entity_poly.entity_id
_entity_poly.type
_entity_poly.pdbx_seq_one_letter_code
_entity_poly.pdbx_strand_id
1 'polypeptide(L)'
;MKVLKRRFQSIAGWLPAIIFPTATLLQLIPVIQGRTEGVSVIAWTLFGVANLGAYISSTQKQTIQIILAFLFNSVLDLMIVTRCLLHL
;
A
#
# COMPACT_ATOMS: atom_id res chain seq x y z
N MET A 1 -27.37 16.68 -8.51
CA MET A 1 -25.89 16.82 -8.38
C MET A 1 -25.26 16.05 -7.20
N LYS A 2 -25.84 16.05 -5.98
CA LYS A 2 -25.28 15.36 -4.80
C LYS A 2 -25.13 13.83 -4.96
N VAL A 3 -26.06 13.16 -5.64
CA VAL A 3 -26.03 11.70 -5.85
C VAL A 3 -24.87 11.26 -6.76
N LEU A 4 -24.65 12.00 -7.85
CA LEU A 4 -23.56 11.72 -8.79
C LEU A 4 -22.19 11.88 -8.11
N LYS A 5 -22.01 12.94 -7.31
CA LYS A 5 -20.78 13.18 -6.54
C LYS A 5 -20.46 12.03 -5.56
N ARG A 6 -21.48 11.49 -4.86
CA ARG A 6 -21.32 10.36 -3.95
C ARG A 6 -20.93 9.07 -4.68
N ARG A 7 -21.54 8.79 -5.84
CA ARG A 7 -21.20 7.63 -6.68
C ARG A 7 -19.77 7.72 -7.19
N PHE A 8 -19.35 8.89 -7.65
CA PHE A 8 -17.98 9.12 -8.09
C PHE A 8 -16.97 8.91 -6.97
N GLN A 9 -17.22 9.45 -5.77
CA GLN A 9 -16.37 9.24 -4.60
C GLN A 9 -16.27 7.76 -4.20
N SER A 10 -17.38 7.02 -4.28
CA SER A 10 -17.39 5.59 -3.99
C SER A 10 -16.53 4.77 -4.96
N ILE A 11 -16.52 5.13 -6.24
CA ILE A 11 -15.70 4.45 -7.26
C ILE A 11 -14.24 4.89 -7.12
N ALA A 12 -13.99 6.18 -6.90
CA ALA A 12 -12.63 6.72 -6.73
C ALA A 12 -11.91 6.10 -5.53
N GLY A 13 -12.62 5.74 -4.45
CA GLY A 13 -12.04 5.06 -3.29
C GLY A 13 -11.50 3.66 -3.60
N TRP A 14 -12.03 2.98 -4.63
CA TRP A 14 -11.51 1.67 -5.06
C TRP A 14 -10.19 1.78 -5.83
N LEU A 15 -9.90 2.95 -6.40
CA LEU A 15 -8.69 3.17 -7.17
C LEU A 15 -7.41 2.91 -6.36
N PRO A 16 -7.16 3.60 -5.21
CA PRO A 16 -6.00 3.29 -4.39
C PRO A 16 -6.07 1.89 -3.76
N ALA A 17 -7.27 1.41 -3.44
CA ALA A 17 -7.49 0.09 -2.84
C ALA A 17 -7.08 -1.08 -3.74
N ILE A 18 -7.04 -0.86 -5.05
CA ILE A 18 -6.62 -1.87 -6.04
C ILE A 18 -5.20 -1.58 -6.54
N ILE A 19 -4.92 -0.32 -6.91
CA ILE A 19 -3.66 0.03 -7.55
C ILE A 19 -2.48 -0.13 -6.58
N PHE A 20 -2.58 0.36 -5.34
CA PHE A 20 -1.45 0.28 -4.41
C PHE A 20 -1.10 -1.18 -4.09
N PRO A 21 -2.04 -2.04 -3.65
CA PRO A 21 -1.70 -3.43 -3.37
C PRO A 21 -1.17 -4.17 -4.59
N THR A 22 -1.73 -3.92 -5.78
CA THR A 22 -1.28 -4.58 -7.01
C THR A 22 0.14 -4.15 -7.37
N ALA A 23 0.43 -2.85 -7.32
CA ALA A 23 1.77 -2.32 -7.60
C ALA A 23 2.80 -2.85 -6.58
N THR A 24 2.48 -2.82 -5.29
CA THR A 24 3.38 -3.33 -4.25
C THR A 24 3.58 -4.84 -4.37
N LEU A 25 2.55 -5.63 -4.70
CA LEU A 25 2.70 -7.07 -4.95
C LEU A 25 3.62 -7.36 -6.14
N LEU A 26 3.50 -6.59 -7.22
CA LEU A 26 4.38 -6.73 -8.38
C LEU A 26 5.85 -6.45 -8.05
N GLN A 27 6.14 -5.59 -7.07
CA GLN A 27 7.50 -5.41 -6.54
C GLN A 27 7.89 -6.51 -5.54
N LEU A 28 6.97 -6.92 -4.67
CA LEU A 28 7.25 -7.87 -3.60
C LEU A 28 7.59 -9.26 -4.14
N ILE A 29 6.92 -9.72 -5.20
CA ILE A 29 7.17 -11.03 -5.83
C ILE A 29 8.66 -11.21 -6.21
N PRO A 30 9.28 -10.34 -7.04
CA PRO A 30 10.70 -10.49 -7.37
C PRO A 30 11.62 -10.32 -6.15
N VAL A 31 11.26 -9.47 -5.19
CA VAL A 31 12.04 -9.31 -3.93
C VAL A 31 12.05 -10.60 -3.10
N ILE A 32 10.92 -11.29 -2.99
CA ILE A 32 10.84 -12.61 -2.31
C ILE A 32 11.69 -13.66 -3.04
N GLN A 33 11.76 -13.57 -4.38
CA GLN A 33 12.62 -14.39 -5.23
C GLN A 33 14.12 -14.03 -5.16
N GLY A 34 14.51 -13.07 -4.30
CA GLY A 34 15.90 -12.68 -4.08
C GLY A 34 16.42 -11.60 -5.02
N ARG A 35 15.56 -11.01 -5.86
CA ARG A 35 15.95 -9.91 -6.76
C ARG A 35 15.78 -8.58 -6.03
N THR A 36 16.81 -8.20 -5.27
CA THR A 36 16.81 -6.99 -4.42
C THR A 36 17.64 -5.84 -4.99
N GLU A 37 18.37 -6.07 -6.09
CA GLU A 37 19.17 -5.04 -6.75
C GLU A 37 18.31 -3.83 -7.17
N GLY A 38 18.76 -2.63 -6.83
CA GLY A 38 18.04 -1.38 -7.12
C GLY A 38 16.84 -1.08 -6.22
N VAL A 39 16.51 -1.96 -5.26
CA VAL A 39 15.39 -1.74 -4.33
C VAL A 39 15.85 -0.85 -3.17
N SER A 40 15.28 0.37 -3.07
CA SER A 40 15.61 1.29 -1.99
C SER A 40 14.89 0.94 -0.68
N VAL A 41 15.60 0.33 0.26
CA VAL A 41 15.09 -0.04 1.59
C VAL A 41 14.50 1.17 2.33
N ILE A 42 15.16 2.32 2.24
CA ILE A 42 14.71 3.56 2.89
C ILE A 42 13.38 4.03 2.28
N ALA A 43 13.25 4.03 0.95
CA ALA A 43 12.01 4.45 0.30
C ALA A 43 10.84 3.55 0.69
N TRP A 44 11.01 2.22 0.66
CA TRP A 44 9.96 1.28 1.06
C TRP A 44 9.61 1.36 2.55
N THR A 45 10.58 1.68 3.41
CA THR A 45 10.33 1.96 4.83
C THR A 45 9.46 3.21 4.99
N LEU A 46 9.80 4.29 4.29
CA LEU A 46 9.02 5.53 4.32
C LEU A 46 7.61 5.33 3.77
N PHE A 47 7.43 4.55 2.71
CA PHE A 47 6.10 4.20 2.19
C PHE A 47 5.28 3.39 3.20
N GLY A 48 5.89 2.39 3.86
CA GLY A 48 5.21 1.64 4.91
C GLY A 48 4.72 2.53 6.05
N VAL A 49 5.59 3.43 6.55
CA VAL A 49 5.22 4.40 7.60
C VAL A 49 4.14 5.37 7.11
N ALA A 50 4.26 5.89 5.88
CA ALA A 50 3.30 6.82 5.31
C ALA A 50 1.91 6.17 5.12
N ASN A 51 1.84 4.94 4.62
CA ASN A 51 0.60 4.20 4.45
C ASN A 51 -0.06 3.85 5.79
N LEU A 52 0.74 3.47 6.79
CA LEU A 52 0.22 3.29 8.14
C LEU A 52 -0.32 4.61 8.72
N GLY A 53 0.41 5.72 8.54
CA GLY A 53 -0.02 7.06 8.94
C GLY A 53 -1.31 7.49 8.23
N ALA A 54 -1.46 7.20 6.93
CA ALA A 54 -2.66 7.48 6.15
C ALA A 54 -3.87 6.68 6.68
N TYR A 55 -3.67 5.41 7.03
CA TYR A 55 -4.71 4.60 7.68
C TYR A 55 -5.13 5.19 9.03
N ILE A 56 -4.16 5.55 9.89
CA ILE A 56 -4.43 6.13 11.22
C ILE A 56 -5.12 7.50 11.11
N SER A 57 -4.81 8.29 10.09
CA SER A 57 -5.39 9.61 9.87
C SER A 57 -6.76 9.56 9.18
N SER A 58 -7.12 8.43 8.58
CA SER A 58 -8.40 8.28 7.88
C SER A 58 -9.58 8.26 8.86
N THR A 59 -10.66 8.95 8.51
CA THR A 59 -11.94 8.90 9.23
C THR A 59 -12.77 7.66 8.90
N GLN A 60 -12.36 6.87 7.89
CA GLN A 60 -13.12 5.73 7.34
C GLN A 60 -12.37 4.39 7.53
N LYS A 61 -11.68 4.21 8.67
CA LYS A 61 -10.77 3.08 8.95
C LYS A 61 -11.40 1.70 8.76
N GLN A 62 -12.70 1.55 8.99
CA GLN A 62 -13.39 0.26 8.90
C GLN A 62 -13.89 -0.08 7.49
N THR A 63 -13.67 0.80 6.51
CA THR A 63 -14.01 0.48 5.12
C THR A 63 -12.94 -0.41 4.51
N ILE A 64 -13.38 -1.44 3.78
CA ILE A 64 -12.46 -2.35 3.09
C ILE A 64 -11.53 -1.61 2.13
N GLN A 65 -12.00 -0.52 1.49
CA GLN A 65 -11.18 0.28 0.58
C GLN A 65 -9.98 0.91 1.30
N ILE A 66 -10.19 1.52 2.48
CA ILE A 66 -9.12 2.16 3.26
C ILE A 66 -8.17 1.12 3.87
N ILE A 67 -8.71 -0.01 4.33
CA ILE A 67 -7.88 -1.12 4.84
C ILE A 67 -6.95 -1.64 3.74
N LEU A 68 -7.49 -1.94 2.55
CA LEU A 68 -6.69 -2.44 1.43
C LEU A 68 -5.69 -1.39 0.91
N ALA A 69 -6.14 -0.15 0.73
CA ALA A 69 -5.30 0.92 0.20
C ALA A 69 -4.10 1.23 1.10
N PHE A 70 -4.27 1.18 2.43
CA PHE A 70 -3.30 1.77 3.35
C PHE A 70 -2.77 0.79 4.38
N LEU A 71 -3.64 0.12 5.16
CA LEU A 71 -3.16 -0.77 6.22
C LEU A 71 -2.49 -2.01 5.63
N PHE A 72 -3.21 -2.73 4.76
CA PHE A 72 -2.68 -3.89 4.06
C PHE A 72 -1.46 -3.52 3.22
N ASN A 73 -1.53 -2.39 2.50
CA ASN A 73 -0.40 -1.93 1.70
C ASN A 73 0.84 -1.63 2.56
N SER A 74 0.68 -1.03 3.74
CA SER A 74 1.81 -0.80 4.65
C SER A 74 2.49 -2.08 5.09
N VAL A 75 1.71 -3.17 5.29
CA VAL A 75 2.26 -4.48 5.62
C VAL A 75 3.10 -4.99 4.45
N LEU A 76 2.60 -4.88 3.21
CA LEU A 76 3.34 -5.31 2.02
C LEU A 76 4.63 -4.50 1.82
N ASP A 77 4.60 -3.18 2.05
CA ASP A 77 5.78 -2.31 1.96
C ASP A 77 6.86 -2.75 2.97
N LEU A 78 6.46 -3.05 4.21
CA LEU A 78 7.37 -3.53 5.25
C LEU A 78 7.84 -4.97 5.01
N MET A 79 7.06 -5.80 4.31
CA MET A 79 7.53 -7.12 3.85
C MET A 79 8.66 -6.99 2.82
N ILE A 80 8.58 -6.01 1.90
CA ILE A 80 9.69 -5.70 0.97
C ILE A 80 10.95 -5.33 1.77
N VAL A 81 10.83 -4.41 2.72
CA VAL A 81 11.93 -3.99 3.60
C VAL A 81 12.54 -5.19 4.34
N THR A 82 11.69 -5.98 5.00
CA THR A 82 12.11 -7.16 5.78
C THR A 82 12.87 -8.13 4.90
N ARG A 83 12.36 -8.39 3.69
CA ARG A 83 13.01 -9.33 2.76
C ARG A 83 14.34 -8.80 2.23
N CYS A 84 14.45 -7.50 1.96
CA CYS A 84 15.72 -6.89 1.57
C CYS A 84 16.77 -6.93 2.68
N LEU A 85 16.37 -6.72 3.95
CA LEU A 85 17.29 -6.73 5.09
C LEU A 85 17.76 -8.15 5.48
N LEU A 86 16.89 -9.15 5.37
CA LEU A 86 17.23 -10.56 5.67
C LEU A 86 18.08 -11.24 4.58
N HIS A 87 18.37 -10.53 3.49
CA HIS A 87 19.16 -11.01 2.36
C HIS A 87 20.55 -10.36 2.24
N LEU A 88 20.94 -9.53 3.20
CA LEU A 88 22.33 -9.15 3.45
C LEU A 88 23.04 -10.29 4.19
#